data_AF-A0A3S1CR33-F1
#
_entry.id   AF-A0A3S1CR33-F1
#
_cell.length_a   1.000
_cell.length_b   1.000
_cell.length_c   1.000
_cell.angle_alpha   90.00
_cell.angle_beta   90.00
_cell.angle_gamma   90.00
#
_symmetry.space_group_name_H-M   'P 1'
#
loop_
_entity.id
_entity.type
_entity.pdbx_description
1 polymer ?
#
loop_
_entity_poly.entity_id
_entity_poly.type
_entity_poly.pdbx_seq_one_letter_code
_entity_poly.pdbx_strand_id
1 'polypeptide(L)'
;MTLEKLANQSLLEKIYSFSNEADIVHYLDENSNLEYLLIEAHDKIKQVFPEERLSLRVAFDPEIVGWRKLVIDIHTKLDADEAFNKIKILDNNWWLDIVSTKANDLNINIEFDEV
;
A
#
# COMPACT_ATOMS: atom_id res chain seq x y z
N MET A 1 21.03 -9.66 -0.69
CA MET A 1 20.11 -9.03 0.27
C MET A 1 20.92 -8.36 1.38
N THR A 2 20.65 -7.08 1.71
CA THR A 2 21.39 -6.31 2.74
C THR A 2 20.69 -6.40 4.10
N LEU A 3 21.39 -6.05 5.19
CA LEU A 3 20.81 -6.01 6.55
C LEU A 3 19.66 -4.99 6.66
N GLU A 4 19.80 -3.84 6.00
CA GLU A 4 18.76 -2.81 5.94
C GLU A 4 17.50 -3.32 5.26
N LYS A 5 17.65 -4.05 4.14
CA LYS A 5 16.54 -4.66 3.42
C LYS A 5 15.75 -5.66 4.29
N LEU A 6 16.47 -6.51 5.01
CA LEU A 6 15.86 -7.44 5.97
C LEU A 6 15.09 -6.70 7.08
N ALA A 7 15.66 -5.62 7.60
CA ALA A 7 15.02 -4.82 8.64
C ALA A 7 13.74 -4.14 8.13
N ASN A 8 13.78 -3.58 6.92
CA ASN A 8 12.62 -2.99 6.27
C ASN A 8 11.53 -4.03 6.03
N GLN A 9 11.87 -5.19 5.47
CA GLN A 9 10.90 -6.25 5.24
C GLN A 9 10.24 -6.71 6.55
N SER A 10 11.04 -6.97 7.59
CA SER A 10 10.51 -7.32 8.92
C SER A 10 9.65 -6.22 9.55
N LEU A 11 9.85 -4.95 9.19
CA LEU A 11 8.97 -3.86 9.59
C LEU A 11 7.66 -3.88 8.79
N LEU A 12 7.74 -4.04 7.47
CA LEU A 12 6.58 -4.12 6.58
C LEU A 12 5.62 -5.25 6.98
N GLU A 13 6.14 -6.43 7.31
CA GLU A 13 5.37 -7.57 7.80
C GLU A 13 4.65 -7.31 9.14
N LYS A 14 5.10 -6.32 9.92
CA LYS A 14 4.44 -5.93 11.19
C LYS A 14 3.33 -4.91 10.99
N ILE A 15 3.45 -4.06 9.97
CA ILE A 15 2.54 -2.93 9.74
C ILE A 15 1.53 -3.18 8.62
N TYR A 16 1.78 -4.19 7.77
CA TYR A 16 0.86 -4.65 6.73
C TYR A 16 0.61 -6.15 6.86
N SER A 17 -0.63 -6.57 6.59
CA SER A 17 -0.95 -7.98 6.32
C SER A 17 -0.63 -8.32 4.86
N PHE A 18 0.13 -9.38 4.60
CA PHE A 18 0.50 -9.77 3.24
C PHE A 18 -0.50 -10.79 2.69
N SER A 19 -1.19 -10.49 1.58
CA SER A 19 -2.19 -11.40 1.01
C SER A 19 -1.56 -12.62 0.33
N ASN A 20 -0.38 -12.43 -0.29
CA ASN A 20 0.48 -13.49 -0.82
C ASN A 20 1.94 -13.07 -0.61
N GLU A 21 2.55 -13.61 0.44
CA GLU A 21 3.90 -13.23 0.87
C GLU A 21 4.95 -13.41 -0.23
N ALA A 22 4.91 -14.53 -0.95
CA ALA A 22 5.90 -14.83 -1.98
C ALA A 22 5.88 -13.79 -3.12
N ASP A 23 4.69 -13.41 -3.60
CA ASP A 23 4.55 -12.44 -4.68
C ASP A 23 4.98 -11.04 -4.23
N ILE A 24 4.62 -10.65 -3.00
CA ILE A 24 4.95 -9.33 -2.44
C ILE A 24 6.45 -9.21 -2.22
N VAL A 25 7.07 -10.20 -1.57
CA VAL A 25 8.52 -10.21 -1.33
C VAL A 25 9.28 -10.17 -2.66
N HIS A 26 8.87 -10.98 -3.64
CA HIS A 26 9.47 -10.93 -4.97
C HIS A 26 9.31 -9.56 -5.64
N TYR A 27 8.14 -8.93 -5.52
CA TYR A 27 7.89 -7.61 -6.10
C TYR A 27 8.75 -6.52 -5.45
N LEU A 28 8.89 -6.54 -4.13
CA LEU A 28 9.77 -5.61 -3.39
C LEU A 28 11.24 -5.87 -3.70
N ASP A 29 11.60 -7.12 -3.98
CA ASP A 29 12.95 -7.48 -4.37
C ASP A 29 13.37 -6.80 -5.68
N GLU A 30 12.48 -6.77 -6.66
CA GLU A 30 12.67 -6.12 -7.96
C GLU A 30 12.57 -4.59 -7.89
N ASN A 31 11.85 -4.07 -6.90
CA ASN A 31 11.54 -2.65 -6.77
C ASN A 31 12.03 -2.09 -5.42
N SER A 32 13.34 -2.10 -5.22
CA SER A 32 13.99 -1.84 -3.91
C SER A 32 13.64 -0.48 -3.27
N ASN A 33 13.20 0.51 -4.05
CA ASN A 33 12.81 1.82 -3.53
C ASN A 33 11.41 1.83 -2.88
N LEU A 34 10.59 0.80 -3.12
CA LEU A 34 9.21 0.77 -2.62
C LEU A 34 9.14 0.55 -1.12
N GLU A 35 10.12 -0.11 -0.51
CA GLU A 35 10.11 -0.37 0.94
C GLU A 35 9.98 0.93 1.77
N TYR A 36 10.80 1.94 1.44
CA TYR A 36 10.72 3.24 2.12
C TYR A 36 9.41 3.97 1.83
N LEU A 37 8.92 3.88 0.59
CA LEU A 37 7.64 4.48 0.22
C LEU A 37 6.48 3.83 0.98
N LEU A 38 6.51 2.52 1.20
CA LEU A 38 5.51 1.79 1.96
C LEU A 38 5.52 2.15 3.46
N ILE A 39 6.70 2.38 4.03
CA ILE A 39 6.83 2.86 5.41
C ILE A 39 6.25 4.28 5.52
N GLU A 40 6.59 5.18 4.59
CA GLU A 40 6.01 6.52 4.53
C GLU A 40 4.48 6.47 4.32
N ALA A 41 4.02 5.61 3.42
CA ALA A 41 2.60 5.41 3.12
C ALA A 41 1.83 4.98 4.36
N HIS A 42 2.38 4.04 5.14
CA HIS A 42 1.76 3.59 6.37
C HIS A 42 1.51 4.77 7.31
N ASP A 43 2.55 5.58 7.57
CA ASP A 43 2.45 6.71 8.49
C ASP A 43 1.44 7.76 8.02
N LYS A 44 1.37 8.01 6.70
CA LYS A 44 0.43 8.97 6.11
C LYS A 44 -0.99 8.45 6.12
N ILE A 45 -1.20 7.17 5.82
CA ILE A 45 -2.51 6.52 5.88
C ILE A 45 -3.00 6.53 7.34
N LYS A 46 -2.16 6.17 8.31
CA LYS A 46 -2.54 6.13 9.73
C LYS A 46 -2.88 7.49 10.35
N GLN A 47 -2.44 8.61 9.74
CA GLN A 47 -2.89 9.94 10.14
C GLN A 47 -4.37 10.21 9.79
N VAL A 48 -4.90 9.52 8.79
CA VAL A 48 -6.28 9.69 8.28
C VAL A 48 -7.19 8.54 8.69
N PHE A 49 -6.64 7.33 8.69
CA PHE A 49 -7.26 6.04 8.99
C PHE A 49 -6.48 5.36 10.15
N PRO A 50 -6.63 5.85 11.39
CA PRO A 50 -5.81 5.40 12.51
C PRO A 50 -6.05 3.94 12.90
N GLU A 51 -7.30 3.47 12.85
CA GLU A 51 -7.69 2.15 13.37
C GLU A 51 -7.75 1.09 12.27
N GLU A 52 -7.82 1.49 11.01
CA GLU A 52 -8.04 0.62 9.86
C GLU A 52 -6.84 -0.29 9.62
N ARG A 53 -7.11 -1.56 9.35
CA ARG A 53 -6.08 -2.54 9.02
C ARG A 53 -5.60 -2.30 7.60
N LEU A 54 -4.29 -2.38 7.38
CA LEU A 54 -3.69 -2.26 6.06
C LEU A 54 -3.21 -3.63 5.58
N SER A 55 -3.43 -3.93 4.31
CA SER A 55 -2.85 -5.11 3.66
C SER A 55 -2.11 -4.75 2.38
N LEU A 56 -1.18 -5.61 1.99
CA LEU A 56 -0.48 -5.53 0.72
C LEU A 56 -0.91 -6.69 -0.16
N ARG A 57 -1.07 -6.39 -1.45
CA ARG A 57 -1.24 -7.39 -2.50
C ARG A 57 -0.58 -6.94 -3.79
N VAL A 58 -0.23 -7.92 -4.63
CA VAL A 58 0.14 -7.67 -6.01
C VAL A 58 -1.11 -7.82 -6.87
N ALA A 59 -1.50 -6.74 -7.54
CA ALA A 59 -2.57 -6.73 -8.53
C ALA A 59 -2.02 -7.10 -9.91
N PHE A 60 -2.83 -7.80 -10.70
CA PHE A 60 -2.50 -8.19 -12.06
C PHE A 60 -3.58 -7.70 -13.02
N ASP A 61 -3.18 -7.32 -14.23
CA ASP A 61 -4.10 -7.02 -15.32
C ASP A 61 -4.15 -8.24 -16.25
N PRO A 62 -5.30 -8.93 -16.35
CA PRO A 62 -5.41 -10.12 -17.20
C PRO A 62 -5.28 -9.82 -18.70
N GLU A 63 -5.48 -8.57 -19.11
CA GLU A 63 -5.37 -8.15 -20.51
C GLU A 63 -3.94 -7.78 -20.90
N ILE A 64 -3.07 -7.45 -19.92
CA ILE A 64 -1.69 -7.03 -20.16
C ILE A 64 -0.70 -8.00 -19.51
N VAL A 65 -0.14 -8.89 -20.33
CA VAL A 65 0.83 -9.90 -19.88
C VAL A 65 2.01 -9.25 -19.15
N GLY A 66 2.27 -9.71 -17.92
CA GLY A 66 3.38 -9.24 -17.11
C GLY A 66 3.13 -7.91 -16.40
N TRP A 67 1.98 -7.26 -16.62
CA TRP A 67 1.60 -6.09 -15.85
C TRP A 67 1.21 -6.51 -14.44
N ARG A 68 1.83 -5.84 -13.48
CA ARG A 68 1.54 -6.00 -12.06
C ARG A 68 1.82 -4.69 -11.34
N LYS A 69 1.09 -4.46 -10.26
CA LYS A 69 1.31 -3.34 -9.34
C LYS A 69 1.16 -3.77 -7.91
N LEU A 70 1.93 -3.16 -7.02
CA LEU A 70 1.70 -3.31 -5.60
C LEU A 70 0.53 -2.41 -5.19
N VAL A 71 -0.35 -2.93 -4.33
CA VAL A 71 -1.51 -2.21 -3.82
C VAL A 71 -1.51 -2.29 -2.29
N ILE A 72 -1.70 -1.14 -1.64
CA ILE A 72 -2.11 -1.05 -0.25
C ILE A 72 -3.63 -1.04 -0.21
N ASP A 73 -4.25 -2.03 0.42
CA ASP A 73 -5.68 -2.01 0.72
C ASP A 73 -5.90 -1.51 2.15
N ILE A 74 -6.70 -0.46 2.29
CA ILE A 74 -7.17 0.08 3.57
C ILE A 74 -8.52 -0.59 3.86
N HIS A 75 -8.53 -1.51 4.82
CA HIS A 75 -9.73 -2.23 5.22
C HIS A 75 -10.55 -1.41 6.20
N THR A 76 -11.79 -1.09 5.81
CA THR A 76 -12.65 -0.21 6.58
C THR A 76 -14.08 -0.73 6.68
N LYS A 77 -14.73 -0.42 7.80
CA LYS A 77 -16.18 -0.59 8.02
C LYS A 77 -16.93 0.74 8.01
N LEU A 78 -16.25 1.84 7.66
CA LEU A 78 -16.88 3.14 7.47
C LEU A 78 -17.84 3.08 6.28
N ASP A 79 -18.83 3.97 6.28
CA ASP A 79 -19.65 4.13 5.09
C ASP A 79 -18.84 4.74 3.94
N ALA A 80 -19.35 4.56 2.72
CA ALA A 80 -18.65 4.96 1.51
C ALA A 80 -18.36 6.47 1.47
N ASP A 81 -19.26 7.32 1.98
CA ASP A 81 -19.07 8.77 1.96
C ASP A 81 -17.97 9.18 2.95
N GLU A 82 -17.95 8.60 4.15
CA GLU A 82 -16.89 8.84 5.13
C GLU A 82 -15.52 8.36 4.62
N ALA A 83 -15.44 7.13 4.11
CA ALA A 83 -14.21 6.58 3.54
C ALA A 83 -13.70 7.44 2.37
N PHE A 84 -14.61 7.91 1.51
CA PHE A 84 -14.28 8.79 0.39
C PHE A 84 -13.79 10.18 0.82
N ASN A 85 -14.39 10.75 1.87
CA ASN A 85 -13.91 12.03 2.42
C ASN A 85 -12.52 11.89 3.03
N LYS A 86 -12.26 10.78 3.72
CA LYS A 86 -10.94 10.48 4.29
C LYS A 86 -9.88 10.26 3.20
N ILE A 87 -10.15 9.44 2.18
CA ILE A 87 -9.16 9.22 1.12
C ILE A 87 -8.81 10.52 0.38
N LYS A 88 -9.78 11.44 0.19
CA LYS A 88 -9.50 12.78 -0.36
C LYS A 88 -8.51 13.59 0.46
N ILE A 89 -8.53 13.46 1.79
CA ILE A 89 -7.56 14.14 2.66
C ILE A 89 -6.17 13.58 2.41
N LEU A 90 -6.05 12.25 2.31
CA LEU A 90 -4.78 11.58 1.99
C LEU A 90 -4.26 12.00 0.60
N ASP A 91 -5.16 12.04 -0.39
CA ASP A 91 -4.83 12.41 -1.77
C ASP A 91 -4.26 13.82 -1.87
N ASN A 92 -5.00 14.80 -1.33
CA ASN A 92 -4.64 16.20 -1.45
C ASN A 92 -3.42 16.60 -0.61
N ASN A 93 -3.15 15.88 0.48
CA ASN A 93 -2.06 16.24 1.40
C ASN A 93 -0.73 15.53 1.09
N TRP A 94 -0.77 14.44 0.32
CA TRP A 94 0.42 13.61 0.13
C TRP A 94 0.41 12.81 -1.18
N TRP A 95 -0.62 11.99 -1.42
CA TRP A 95 -0.53 10.98 -2.47
C TRP A 95 -0.37 11.58 -3.88
N LEU A 96 -1.10 12.65 -4.20
CA LEU A 96 -1.04 13.29 -5.53
C LEU A 96 0.36 13.87 -5.85
N ASP A 97 1.08 14.36 -4.85
CA ASP A 97 2.43 14.90 -5.02
C ASP A 97 3.45 13.79 -5.29
N ILE A 98 3.23 12.60 -4.73
CA ILE A 98 4.15 11.46 -4.82
C ILE A 98 3.91 10.63 -6.08
N VAL A 99 2.66 10.43 -6.49
CA VAL A 99 2.31 9.63 -7.69
C VAL A 99 2.95 10.18 -8.95
N SER A 100 3.03 11.51 -9.08
CA SER A 100 3.62 12.15 -10.25
C SER A 100 5.15 11.97 -10.38
N THR A 101 5.84 11.54 -9.31
CA THR A 101 7.31 11.54 -9.25
C THR A 101 7.94 10.22 -8.83
N LYS A 102 7.26 9.39 -8.04
CA LYS A 102 7.88 8.24 -7.33
C LYS A 102 7.04 6.96 -7.28
N ALA A 103 5.71 7.04 -7.36
CA ALA A 103 4.83 5.91 -7.04
C ALA A 103 4.15 5.24 -8.25
N ASN A 104 4.84 5.11 -9.39
CA ASN A 104 4.25 4.44 -10.55
C ASN A 104 3.85 2.98 -10.27
N ASP A 105 4.55 2.32 -9.35
CA ASP A 105 4.42 0.90 -9.04
C ASP A 105 3.64 0.60 -7.75
N LEU A 106 3.01 1.62 -7.15
CA LEU A 106 2.20 1.52 -5.93
C LEU A 106 0.84 2.19 -6.14
N ASN A 107 -0.23 1.52 -5.70
CA ASN A 107 -1.57 2.09 -5.60
C ASN A 107 -2.09 1.99 -4.16
N ILE A 108 -3.04 2.87 -3.81
CA ILE A 108 -3.80 2.81 -2.57
C ILE A 108 -5.27 2.57 -2.92
N ASN A 109 -5.89 1.62 -2.23
CA ASN A 109 -7.27 1.20 -2.45
C ASN A 109 -8.03 1.16 -1.12
N ILE A 110 -9.34 1.39 -1.17
CA ILE A 110 -10.25 1.17 -0.04
C ILE A 110 -10.91 -0.19 -0.24
N GLU A 111 -10.83 -1.05 0.78
CA GLU A 111 -11.55 -2.32 0.83
C GLU A 111 -12.64 -2.22 1.91
N PHE A 112 -13.88 -2.48 1.53
CA PHE A 112 -15.01 -2.43 2.46
C PHE A 112 -15.23 -3.82 3.05
N ASP A 113 -14.87 -3.98 4.32
CA ASP A 113 -15.06 -5.25 5.02
C ASP A 113 -16.57 -5.46 5.30
N GLU A 114 -17.09 -6.66 5.04
CA GLU A 114 -18.45 -7.02 5.42
C GLU A 114 -18.63 -6.89 6.95
N VAL A 115 -19.76 -6.32 7.37
CA VAL A 115 -20.04 -5.99 8.78
C VAL A 115 -20.28 -7.24 9.61
#